data_AF-A0A7D4KSG7-F1
#
_entry.id   AF-A0A7D4KSG7-F1
#
_cell.length_a   1.000
_cell.length_b   1.000
_cell.length_c   1.000
_cell.angle_alpha   90.00
_cell.angle_beta   90.00
_cell.angle_gamma   90.00
#
_symmetry.space_group_name_H-M   'P 1'
#
loop_
_entity.id
_entity.type
_entity.pdbx_description
1 polymer ?
#
loop_
_entity_poly.entity_id
_entity_poly.type
_entity_poly.pdbx_seq_one_letter_code
_entity_poly.pdbx_strand_id
1 'polypeptide(L)'
;MAILKIILYSTQKSQRVVYQDADGVMTSEIENTYFSACEVEHRNSAWARIIVSDKTKNALKALETKYDQATRWHIRKLYGFISKFADGDVFYYFNEEKASVVERRTACDCLRFLYIPFTLIHDKAFHHYSMLDICFQFLSYGYDGIEQWIGEEDVNRRTCRFCGKSYPTVSFEKVAHAVQDALGNKLLFCYEECDTCNHDLAPIEDNFRKIMDFRRAIYHIPRKGTTAAPKVVGKSFIIKPDSNGLPELFIMDEAIPKGTDRSKRFLMHLELKDPMINEDMYKALCKMVIDMLPSTELSHFENCIKWIYSNGNWAPDSLPSTLLTVLPTDKVVYPQPVLDIFLNNKGNMPNSPYCTAILWIYDIAYMFVMPFVDADAGQYKYDKDLNTHWLKMSNLIGIYHWQPQDTNNFRQSTPWVNWDVDLSLPNIYVLPKSDPIFEECLKTKMELPNIDMPSFSKDGIVFNKANKVKFDSIYNGAITDNDLRDLTQHIGGPAFVVDPVNCQVSVRMSVDVNDTTDKVPYFKYSYDAVFYIPTFWTYINMETEENGSLTSFAFHNDLRDFLYEESLHAIEPLMAKQRLGSPFEKCNLDKMIDCERIFTYAYYMVPSGNDGYYVKVADSEIHPIGYEE
;
A
#
# COMPACT_ATOMS: atom_id res chain seq x y z
N MET A 1 18.99 27.66 23.29
CA MET A 1 17.99 28.15 22.33
C MET A 1 16.72 27.38 22.61
N ALA A 2 15.68 28.06 23.09
CA ALA A 2 14.38 27.43 23.31
C ALA A 2 13.60 27.46 21.98
N ILE A 3 12.88 26.38 21.71
CA ILE A 3 12.04 26.25 20.51
C ILE A 3 10.62 25.99 20.99
N LEU A 4 9.67 26.80 20.54
CA LEU A 4 8.25 26.59 20.78
C LEU A 4 7.56 26.38 19.45
N LYS A 5 6.96 25.20 19.29
CA LYS A 5 6.12 24.87 18.15
C LYS A 5 4.67 24.93 18.58
N ILE A 6 3.93 25.84 17.96
CA ILE A 6 2.53 26.14 18.25
C ILE A 6 1.68 25.57 17.15
N ILE A 7 0.60 24.90 17.53
CA ILE A 7 -0.47 24.51 16.64
C ILE A 7 -1.74 25.26 17.05
N LEU A 8 -2.40 25.88 16.06
CA LEU A 8 -3.67 26.58 16.22
C LEU A 8 -4.74 25.90 15.38
N TYR A 9 -5.89 25.56 15.97
CA TYR A 9 -7.03 24.98 15.27
C TYR A 9 -8.27 25.85 15.39
N SER A 10 -8.97 26.07 14.29
CA SER A 10 -10.32 26.64 14.27
C SER A 10 -11.19 25.95 13.22
N THR A 11 -12.46 26.32 13.16
CA THR A 11 -13.38 25.86 12.10
C THR A 11 -13.01 26.38 10.71
N GLN A 12 -12.22 27.44 10.61
CA GLN A 12 -11.87 28.09 9.35
C GLN A 12 -10.51 27.63 8.82
N LYS A 13 -9.54 27.38 9.70
CA LYS A 13 -8.17 26.98 9.32
C LYS A 13 -7.41 26.39 10.50
N SER A 14 -6.39 25.61 10.16
CA SER A 14 -5.33 25.20 11.07
C SER A 14 -4.03 25.88 10.69
N GLN A 15 -3.16 26.13 11.67
CA GLN A 15 -1.89 26.79 11.43
C GLN A 15 -0.82 26.30 12.41
N ARG A 16 0.35 25.94 11.88
CA ARG A 16 1.56 25.69 12.66
C ARG A 16 2.47 26.92 12.64
N VAL A 17 3.02 27.28 13.79
CA VAL A 17 3.96 28.41 13.93
C VAL A 17 5.12 28.02 14.84
N VAL A 18 6.35 28.28 14.41
CA VAL A 18 7.55 27.94 15.17
C VAL A 18 8.26 29.22 15.60
N TYR A 19 8.57 29.31 16.89
CA TYR A 19 9.34 30.39 17.49
C TYR A 19 10.63 29.85 18.10
N GLN A 20 11.70 30.62 17.98
CA GLN A 20 12.99 30.32 18.56
C GLN A 20 13.54 31.57 19.23
N ASP A 21 14.02 31.44 20.46
CA ASP A 21 14.74 32.51 21.17
C ASP A 21 15.91 31.94 22.00
N ALA A 22 16.82 32.83 22.41
CA ALA A 22 18.05 32.43 23.07
C ALA A 22 17.81 32.01 24.52
N ASP A 23 16.96 32.73 25.24
CA ASP A 23 16.75 32.67 26.69
C ASP A 23 15.40 32.05 27.11
N GLY A 24 14.50 31.75 26.18
CA GLY A 24 13.18 31.17 26.45
C GLY A 24 12.14 32.17 26.96
N VAL A 25 12.48 33.46 27.07
CA VAL A 25 11.59 34.48 27.64
C VAL A 25 10.38 34.70 26.74
N MET A 26 10.60 34.89 25.43
CA MET A 26 9.53 35.12 24.48
C MET A 26 8.65 33.89 24.34
N THR A 27 9.23 32.69 24.22
CA THR A 27 8.45 31.47 24.08
C THR A 27 7.56 31.22 25.31
N SER A 28 8.10 31.44 26.52
CA SER A 28 7.35 31.31 27.77
C SER A 28 6.23 32.34 27.88
N GLU A 29 6.47 33.59 27.46
CA GLU A 29 5.43 34.63 27.44
C GLU A 29 4.33 34.36 26.42
N ILE A 30 4.65 33.81 25.26
CA ILE A 30 3.65 33.38 24.27
C ILE A 30 2.74 32.30 24.87
N GLU A 31 3.33 31.26 25.47
CA GLU A 31 2.58 30.22 26.19
C GLU A 31 1.68 30.83 27.27
N ASN A 32 2.24 31.65 28.17
CA ASN A 32 1.50 32.28 29.26
C ASN A 32 0.34 33.17 28.76
N THR A 33 0.53 33.83 27.62
CA THR A 33 -0.51 34.66 27.00
C THR A 33 -1.72 33.81 26.64
N TYR A 34 -1.51 32.68 25.96
CA TYR A 34 -2.59 31.77 25.60
C TYR A 34 -3.25 31.13 26.83
N PHE A 35 -2.48 30.77 27.86
CA PHE A 35 -3.03 30.11 29.05
C PHE A 35 -3.73 31.03 30.05
N SER A 36 -3.39 32.33 30.08
CA SER A 36 -3.84 33.22 31.17
C SER A 36 -4.28 34.62 30.72
N ALA A 37 -3.66 35.20 29.69
CA ALA A 37 -3.99 36.55 29.24
C ALA A 37 -5.19 36.59 28.28
N CYS A 38 -5.37 35.56 27.46
CA CYS A 38 -6.54 35.39 26.60
C CYS A 38 -7.82 35.08 27.41
N GLU A 39 -8.97 35.11 26.74
CA GLU A 39 -10.24 34.58 27.28
C GLU A 39 -10.29 33.06 27.13
N VAL A 40 -9.80 32.37 28.15
CA VAL A 40 -9.70 30.90 28.16
C VAL A 40 -11.02 30.30 28.65
N GLU A 41 -11.60 29.44 27.83
CA GLU A 41 -12.79 28.67 28.17
C GLU A 41 -12.42 27.39 28.91
N HIS A 42 -11.45 26.64 28.38
CA HIS A 42 -10.90 25.42 28.97
C HIS A 42 -9.39 25.34 28.70
N ARG A 43 -8.65 24.65 29.57
CA ARG A 43 -7.22 24.40 29.36
C ARG A 43 -6.77 23.13 30.04
N ASN A 44 -5.70 22.56 29.51
CA ASN A 44 -4.88 21.53 30.13
C ASN A 44 -3.41 22.02 30.20
N SER A 45 -2.47 21.17 30.59
CA SER A 45 -1.04 21.50 30.63
C SER A 45 -0.42 21.77 29.26
N ALA A 46 -0.97 21.17 28.19
CA ALA A 46 -0.42 21.25 26.83
C ALA A 46 -1.24 22.14 25.87
N TRP A 47 -2.47 22.51 26.22
CA TRP A 47 -3.39 23.18 25.31
C TRP A 47 -4.43 24.06 26.01
N ALA A 48 -4.99 25.02 25.27
CA ALA A 48 -6.08 25.88 25.73
C ALA A 48 -7.12 26.08 24.63
N ARG A 49 -8.40 25.95 25.00
CA ARG A 49 -9.56 26.37 24.19
C ARG A 49 -9.91 27.80 24.55
N ILE A 50 -9.91 28.68 23.56
CA ILE A 50 -9.93 30.14 23.74
C ILE A 50 -11.09 30.72 22.96
N ILE A 51 -11.76 31.69 23.57
CA ILE A 51 -12.83 32.49 22.97
C ILE A 51 -12.19 33.75 22.35
N VAL A 52 -12.58 34.06 21.11
CA VAL A 52 -12.24 35.32 20.46
C VAL A 52 -13.08 36.43 21.09
N SER A 53 -12.39 37.38 21.70
CA SER A 53 -12.99 38.56 22.33
C SER A 53 -11.99 39.71 22.33
N ASP A 54 -12.42 40.89 22.76
CA ASP A 54 -11.51 42.04 22.96
C ASP A 54 -10.36 41.70 23.90
N LYS A 55 -10.59 40.88 24.94
CA LYS A 55 -9.52 40.44 25.85
C LYS A 55 -8.46 39.64 25.08
N THR A 56 -8.88 38.65 24.31
CA THR A 56 -7.98 37.81 23.49
C THR A 56 -7.26 38.64 22.42
N LYS A 57 -7.97 39.51 21.71
CA LYS A 57 -7.40 40.40 20.69
C LYS A 57 -6.33 41.32 21.28
N ASN A 58 -6.61 41.95 22.42
CA ASN A 58 -5.68 42.84 23.11
C ASN A 58 -4.44 42.08 23.62
N ALA A 59 -4.62 40.88 24.18
CA ALA A 59 -3.52 40.04 24.65
C ALA A 59 -2.55 39.67 23.52
N LEU A 60 -3.07 39.21 22.37
CA LEU A 60 -2.22 38.88 21.22
C LEU A 60 -1.60 40.13 20.56
N LYS A 61 -2.30 41.28 20.58
CA LYS A 61 -1.74 42.54 20.08
C LYS A 61 -0.63 43.09 20.97
N ALA A 62 -0.69 42.84 22.27
CA ALA A 62 0.39 43.18 23.20
C ALA A 62 1.66 42.35 22.91
N LEU A 63 1.53 41.05 22.66
CA LEU A 63 2.64 40.21 22.18
C LEU A 63 3.21 40.74 20.87
N GLU A 64 2.33 41.05 19.91
CA GLU A 64 2.76 41.61 18.63
C GLU A 64 3.60 42.87 18.84
N THR A 65 3.09 43.84 19.61
CA THR A 65 3.78 45.11 19.89
C THR A 65 5.15 44.89 20.54
N LYS A 66 5.26 43.93 21.46
CA LYS A 66 6.49 43.65 22.21
C LYS A 66 7.55 42.94 21.36
N TYR A 67 7.15 41.99 20.52
CA TYR A 67 8.07 41.09 19.83
C TYR A 67 8.10 41.27 18.30
N ASP A 68 7.45 42.30 17.76
CA ASP A 68 7.34 42.50 16.30
C ASP A 68 8.70 42.53 15.61
N GLN A 69 9.58 43.43 16.05
CA GLN A 69 10.91 43.57 15.47
C GLN A 69 11.80 42.36 15.82
N ALA A 70 11.73 41.87 17.06
CA ALA A 70 12.54 40.76 17.54
C ALA A 70 12.31 39.47 16.72
N THR A 71 11.08 39.26 16.26
CA THR A 71 10.70 38.09 15.45
C THR A 71 10.73 38.37 13.94
N ARG A 72 11.21 39.54 13.49
CA ARG A 72 11.09 39.99 12.09
C ARG A 72 9.66 39.83 11.58
N TRP A 73 8.71 40.37 12.35
CA TRP A 73 7.27 40.38 12.09
C TRP A 73 6.59 39.01 12.13
N HIS A 74 7.30 37.94 12.50
CA HIS A 74 6.72 36.60 12.55
C HIS A 74 5.61 36.47 13.61
N ILE A 75 5.73 37.19 14.73
CA ILE A 75 4.74 37.19 15.83
C ILE A 75 3.34 37.63 15.36
N ARG A 76 3.25 38.44 14.29
CA ARG A 76 1.97 38.89 13.69
C ARG A 76 1.09 37.73 13.24
N LYS A 77 1.67 36.55 13.00
CA LYS A 77 0.94 35.32 12.68
C LYS A 77 -0.05 34.91 13.77
N LEU A 78 0.22 35.22 15.05
CA LEU A 78 -0.68 34.87 16.16
C LEU A 78 -1.97 35.68 16.11
N TYR A 79 -1.87 37.02 16.04
CA TYR A 79 -3.05 37.88 15.89
C TYR A 79 -3.72 37.69 14.51
N GLY A 80 -2.91 37.54 13.45
CA GLY A 80 -3.39 37.26 12.10
C GLY A 80 -4.22 35.98 11.99
N PHE A 81 -3.96 34.99 12.86
CA PHE A 81 -4.77 33.76 12.92
C PHE A 81 -6.25 34.07 13.19
N ILE A 82 -6.53 34.91 14.20
CA ILE A 82 -7.89 35.25 14.65
C ILE A 82 -8.47 36.51 14.01
N SER A 83 -7.71 37.24 13.20
CA SER A 83 -8.08 38.57 12.69
C SER A 83 -9.41 38.65 11.92
N LYS A 84 -9.88 37.53 11.36
CA LYS A 84 -11.15 37.43 10.61
C LYS A 84 -12.27 36.74 11.40
N PHE A 85 -12.01 36.34 12.65
CA PHE A 85 -12.98 35.61 13.46
C PHE A 85 -13.92 36.60 14.14
N ALA A 86 -15.17 36.21 14.32
CA ALA A 86 -16.18 36.99 15.03
C ALA A 86 -15.96 36.89 16.56
N ASP A 87 -16.49 37.85 17.31
CA ASP A 87 -16.51 37.73 18.77
C ASP A 87 -17.40 36.56 19.18
N GLY A 88 -16.90 35.73 20.09
CA GLY A 88 -17.52 34.47 20.50
C GLY A 88 -17.04 33.23 19.72
N ASP A 89 -16.32 33.40 18.60
CA ASP A 89 -15.71 32.26 17.91
C ASP A 89 -14.69 31.57 18.83
N VAL A 90 -14.53 30.26 18.68
CA VAL A 90 -13.59 29.47 19.49
C VAL A 90 -12.45 28.90 18.64
N PHE A 91 -11.27 28.82 19.24
CA PHE A 91 -10.12 28.15 18.66
C PHE A 91 -9.28 27.46 19.73
N TYR A 92 -8.41 26.56 19.31
CA TYR A 92 -7.47 25.89 20.19
C TYR A 92 -6.05 26.39 19.97
N TYR A 93 -5.33 26.51 21.07
CA TYR A 93 -3.88 26.61 21.14
C TYR A 93 -3.32 25.27 21.64
N PHE A 94 -2.26 24.78 21.00
CA PHE A 94 -1.49 23.61 21.40
C PHE A 94 0.01 23.92 21.40
N ASN A 95 0.72 23.46 22.44
CA ASN A 95 2.15 23.22 22.34
C ASN A 95 2.38 21.84 21.69
N GLU A 96 2.89 21.82 20.47
CA GLU A 96 3.03 20.60 19.66
C GLU A 96 3.89 19.51 20.34
N GLU A 97 4.92 19.90 21.08
CA GLU A 97 5.83 18.95 21.74
C GLU A 97 5.19 18.31 22.99
N LYS A 98 4.17 18.95 23.57
CA LYS A 98 3.49 18.49 24.80
C LYS A 98 2.15 17.83 24.52
N ALA A 99 1.49 18.20 23.43
CA ALA A 99 0.13 17.79 23.12
C ALA A 99 0.10 16.42 22.46
N SER A 100 -0.72 15.50 22.99
CA SER A 100 -0.86 14.18 22.39
C SER A 100 -1.75 14.22 21.13
N VAL A 101 -1.65 13.18 20.30
CA VAL A 101 -2.57 13.00 19.17
C VAL A 101 -4.03 12.89 19.63
N VAL A 102 -4.26 12.28 20.79
CA VAL A 102 -5.58 12.13 21.42
C VAL A 102 -6.20 13.50 21.67
N GLU A 103 -5.45 14.42 22.27
CA GLU A 103 -5.93 15.78 22.56
C GLU A 103 -6.21 16.57 21.27
N ARG A 104 -5.32 16.46 20.27
CA ARG A 104 -5.46 17.17 19.00
C ARG A 104 -6.65 16.66 18.16
N ARG A 105 -6.86 15.34 18.10
CA ARG A 105 -8.03 14.72 17.46
C ARG A 105 -9.33 15.09 18.16
N THR A 106 -9.32 15.09 19.50
CA THR A 106 -10.47 15.52 20.32
C THR A 106 -10.86 16.96 20.01
N ALA A 107 -9.89 17.88 19.91
CA ALA A 107 -10.16 19.27 19.55
C ALA A 107 -10.74 19.42 18.14
N CYS A 108 -10.27 18.64 17.18
CA CYS A 108 -10.82 18.62 15.82
C CYS A 108 -12.30 18.20 15.82
N ASP A 109 -12.67 17.19 16.58
CA ASP A 109 -14.08 16.77 16.71
C ASP A 109 -14.93 17.82 17.45
N CYS A 110 -14.40 18.45 18.50
CA CYS A 110 -15.08 19.54 19.19
C CYS A 110 -15.36 20.74 18.26
N LEU A 111 -14.41 21.08 17.38
CA LEU A 111 -14.57 22.14 16.38
C LEU A 111 -15.53 21.74 15.26
N ARG A 112 -15.58 20.46 14.90
CA ARG A 112 -16.49 19.94 13.87
C ARG A 112 -17.95 19.95 14.33
N PHE A 113 -18.19 19.71 15.62
CA PHE A 113 -19.53 19.54 16.20
C PHE A 113 -19.89 20.63 17.22
N LEU A 114 -19.64 21.90 16.89
CA LEU A 114 -19.92 23.06 17.78
C LEU A 114 -21.39 23.21 18.20
N TYR A 115 -22.32 22.60 17.48
CA TYR A 115 -23.75 22.60 17.83
C TYR A 115 -24.09 21.61 18.97
N ILE A 116 -23.16 20.73 19.35
CA ILE A 116 -23.27 19.82 20.49
C ILE A 116 -22.59 20.45 21.70
N PRO A 117 -23.15 20.34 22.93
CA PRO A 117 -22.49 20.83 24.13
C PRO A 117 -21.04 20.33 24.26
N PHE A 118 -20.11 21.24 24.51
CA PHE A 118 -18.67 20.96 24.50
C PHE A 118 -18.29 19.75 25.36
N THR A 119 -18.73 19.70 26.62
CA THR A 119 -18.37 18.61 27.54
C THR A 119 -18.78 17.25 27.00
N LEU A 120 -19.95 17.14 26.37
CA LEU A 120 -20.45 15.89 25.81
C LEU A 120 -19.59 15.41 24.62
N ILE A 121 -19.29 16.31 23.68
CA ILE A 121 -18.47 15.93 22.52
C ILE A 121 -17.01 15.67 22.93
N HIS A 122 -16.46 16.51 23.80
CA HIS A 122 -15.11 16.38 24.33
C HIS A 122 -14.93 15.04 25.02
N ASP A 123 -15.79 14.70 26.00
CA ASP A 123 -15.62 13.47 26.78
C ASP A 123 -15.78 12.23 25.90
N LYS A 124 -16.72 12.26 24.94
CA LYS A 124 -16.90 11.16 23.98
C LYS A 124 -15.69 10.99 23.06
N ALA A 125 -15.20 12.07 22.45
CA ALA A 125 -14.08 12.02 21.53
C ALA A 125 -12.77 11.68 22.26
N PHE A 126 -12.52 12.32 23.41
CA PHE A 126 -11.35 12.05 24.24
C PHE A 126 -11.33 10.60 24.72
N HIS A 127 -12.47 10.07 25.18
CA HIS A 127 -12.58 8.65 25.54
C HIS A 127 -12.27 7.74 24.35
N HIS A 128 -12.87 7.99 23.19
CA HIS A 128 -12.65 7.18 21.99
C HIS A 128 -11.17 7.12 21.58
N TYR A 129 -10.52 8.28 21.42
CA TYR A 129 -9.10 8.32 21.04
C TYR A 129 -8.18 7.82 22.15
N SER A 130 -8.53 8.02 23.43
CA SER A 130 -7.77 7.42 24.54
C SER A 130 -7.85 5.90 24.53
N MET A 131 -8.99 5.30 24.18
CA MET A 131 -9.11 3.85 24.08
C MET A 131 -8.21 3.29 22.98
N LEU A 132 -8.08 3.99 21.85
CA LEU A 132 -7.12 3.64 20.80
C LEU A 132 -5.68 3.71 21.30
N ASP A 133 -5.32 4.82 21.97
CA ASP A 133 -3.96 5.07 22.50
C ASP A 133 -3.59 4.16 23.70
N ILE A 134 -4.58 3.68 24.45
CA ILE A 134 -4.38 2.64 25.47
C ILE A 134 -4.10 1.30 24.80
N CYS A 135 -4.86 0.93 23.77
CA CYS A 135 -4.70 -0.35 23.08
C CYS A 135 -3.41 -0.41 22.25
N PHE A 136 -2.98 0.71 21.68
CA PHE A 136 -1.87 0.84 20.74
C PHE A 136 -1.14 2.15 20.95
N GLN A 137 0.13 2.24 20.59
CA GLN A 137 0.74 3.54 20.32
C GLN A 137 0.08 4.10 19.04
N PHE A 138 -0.79 5.09 19.22
CA PHE A 138 -1.63 5.64 18.16
C PHE A 138 -0.92 6.82 17.48
N LEU A 139 -0.73 6.71 16.16
CA LEU A 139 -0.25 7.78 15.31
C LEU A 139 -1.36 8.15 14.31
N SER A 140 -1.54 9.43 14.04
CA SER A 140 -2.54 9.92 13.09
C SER A 140 -1.98 11.11 12.33
N TYR A 141 -2.13 11.09 11.01
CA TYR A 141 -1.54 12.07 10.10
C TYR A 141 -2.58 12.59 9.11
N GLY A 142 -2.49 13.87 8.74
CA GLY A 142 -3.31 14.50 7.68
C GLY A 142 -4.72 14.92 8.10
N TYR A 143 -5.13 14.67 9.35
CA TYR A 143 -6.49 14.94 9.84
C TYR A 143 -6.78 16.41 10.16
N ASP A 144 -5.76 17.22 10.40
CA ASP A 144 -5.90 18.59 10.91
C ASP A 144 -5.51 19.68 9.89
N GLY A 145 -5.16 19.30 8.66
CA GLY A 145 -4.77 20.25 7.62
C GLY A 145 -3.36 20.83 7.80
N ILE A 146 -2.56 20.28 8.72
CA ILE A 146 -1.17 20.69 8.93
C ILE A 146 -0.24 19.78 8.13
N GLU A 147 0.71 20.40 7.43
CA GLU A 147 1.76 19.70 6.71
C GLU A 147 2.72 19.00 7.67
N GLN A 148 3.02 17.73 7.38
CA GLN A 148 3.85 16.85 8.18
C GLN A 148 4.94 16.22 7.31
N TRP A 149 6.17 16.34 7.80
CA TRP A 149 7.36 15.73 7.22
C TRP A 149 7.98 14.78 8.23
N ILE A 150 8.23 13.54 7.81
CA ILE A 150 8.80 12.50 8.67
C ILE A 150 10.23 12.16 8.20
N GLY A 151 11.12 11.89 9.17
CA GLY A 151 12.52 11.52 8.94
C GLY A 151 13.52 12.64 9.21
N GLU A 152 14.79 12.41 8.86
CA GLU A 152 15.89 13.36 9.05
C GLU A 152 15.82 14.57 8.10
N GLU A 153 15.69 15.78 8.66
CA GLU A 153 15.59 17.02 7.90
C GLU A 153 16.92 17.40 7.22
N ASP A 154 18.07 17.14 7.87
CA ASP A 154 19.38 17.43 7.29
C ASP A 154 19.75 16.41 6.21
N VAL A 155 19.78 16.86 4.96
CA VAL A 155 20.09 16.02 3.79
C VAL A 155 21.39 15.22 3.94
N ASN A 156 22.41 15.76 4.63
CA ASN A 156 23.70 15.10 4.80
C ASN A 156 23.65 13.90 5.75
N ARG A 157 22.55 13.76 6.50
CA ARG A 157 22.32 12.71 7.49
C ARG A 157 21.21 11.73 7.05
N ARG A 158 20.56 11.99 5.92
CA ARG A 158 19.47 11.15 5.40
C ARG A 158 19.97 9.79 4.93
N THR A 159 19.21 8.77 5.30
CA THR A 159 19.34 7.40 4.80
C THR A 159 17.99 6.97 4.26
N CYS A 160 17.98 6.41 3.04
CA CYS A 160 16.72 6.06 2.41
C CYS A 160 16.04 4.88 3.12
N ARG A 161 14.74 5.01 3.42
CA ARG A 161 13.93 3.99 4.09
C ARG A 161 13.76 2.70 3.29
N PHE A 162 13.87 2.77 1.97
CA PHE A 162 13.65 1.62 1.08
C PHE A 162 14.95 0.92 0.69
N CYS A 163 15.89 1.63 0.06
CA CYS A 163 17.14 1.01 -0.39
C CYS A 163 18.27 1.02 0.65
N GLY A 164 18.10 1.70 1.79
CA GLY A 164 19.11 1.80 2.86
C GLY A 164 20.35 2.64 2.51
N LYS A 165 20.41 3.24 1.31
CA LYS A 165 21.54 4.07 0.88
C LYS A 165 21.43 5.48 1.44
N SER A 166 22.55 6.06 1.85
CA SER A 166 22.63 7.42 2.40
C SER A 166 23.15 8.44 1.38
N TYR A 167 22.92 9.72 1.64
CA TYR A 167 23.58 10.80 0.90
C TYR A 167 25.12 10.72 1.06
N PRO A 168 25.94 11.00 0.03
CA PRO A 168 25.59 11.37 -1.35
C PRO A 168 25.50 10.19 -2.32
N THR A 169 25.44 8.94 -1.84
CA THR A 169 25.31 7.75 -2.71
C THR A 169 24.01 7.78 -3.51
N VAL A 170 22.98 8.37 -2.92
CA VAL A 170 21.69 8.68 -3.55
C VAL A 170 21.33 10.14 -3.27
N SER A 171 20.47 10.72 -4.11
CA SER A 171 19.97 12.08 -3.97
C SER A 171 18.56 12.10 -3.36
N PHE A 172 18.22 13.23 -2.73
CA PHE A 172 16.92 13.50 -2.11
C PHE A 172 16.42 14.88 -2.58
N GLU A 173 16.51 15.13 -3.88
CA GLU A 173 16.17 16.44 -4.48
C GLU A 173 14.67 16.58 -4.73
N LYS A 174 13.97 15.47 -4.96
CA LYS A 174 12.52 15.46 -5.16
C LYS A 174 11.79 15.44 -3.82
N VAL A 175 10.62 16.09 -3.83
CA VAL A 175 9.66 15.98 -2.73
C VAL A 175 9.00 14.61 -2.81
N ALA A 176 9.33 13.76 -1.85
CA ALA A 176 8.69 12.47 -1.67
C ALA A 176 7.36 12.63 -0.94
N HIS A 177 6.28 12.42 -1.68
CA HIS A 177 4.93 12.40 -1.14
C HIS A 177 4.66 11.01 -0.54
N ALA A 178 4.36 10.95 0.76
CA ALA A 178 4.09 9.67 1.42
C ALA A 178 2.82 9.00 0.89
N VAL A 179 1.78 9.81 0.63
CA VAL A 179 0.60 9.45 -0.16
C VAL A 179 0.66 10.24 -1.46
N GLN A 180 0.36 9.64 -2.62
CA GLN A 180 0.54 10.28 -3.92
C GLN A 180 -0.19 11.63 -4.02
N ASP A 181 0.46 12.65 -4.59
CA ASP A 181 -0.16 13.96 -4.90
C ASP A 181 -1.43 13.80 -5.75
N ALA A 182 -1.43 12.80 -6.65
CA ALA A 182 -2.54 12.45 -7.50
C ALA A 182 -3.78 11.96 -6.73
N LEU A 183 -3.66 11.61 -5.45
CA LEU A 183 -4.78 11.25 -4.58
C LEU A 183 -5.28 12.43 -3.75
N GLY A 184 -4.84 13.64 -4.08
CA GLY A 184 -5.21 14.87 -3.37
C GLY A 184 -4.28 15.22 -2.21
N ASN A 185 -3.29 14.37 -1.87
CA ASN A 185 -2.39 14.64 -0.75
C ASN A 185 -1.58 15.93 -0.95
N LYS A 186 -1.69 16.85 0.00
CA LYS A 186 -0.88 18.07 0.12
C LYS A 186 -0.19 18.18 1.48
N LEU A 187 -0.32 17.18 2.34
CA LEU A 187 0.03 17.29 3.76
C LEU A 187 1.11 16.30 4.20
N LEU A 188 1.23 15.13 3.57
CA LEU A 188 2.04 14.02 4.07
C LEU A 188 3.29 13.80 3.21
N PHE A 189 4.46 14.01 3.81
CA PHE A 189 5.75 13.99 3.13
C PHE A 189 6.81 13.20 3.91
N CYS A 190 7.77 12.63 3.18
CA CYS A 190 8.89 11.88 3.72
C CYS A 190 10.21 12.54 3.34
N TYR A 191 11.11 12.78 4.29
CA TYR A 191 12.45 13.27 3.99
C TYR A 191 13.38 12.17 3.46
N GLU A 192 13.09 10.91 3.81
CA GLU A 192 14.01 9.77 3.69
C GLU A 192 13.61 8.79 2.58
N GLU A 193 12.93 9.26 1.54
CA GLU A 193 12.74 8.51 0.28
C GLU A 193 13.64 9.15 -0.80
N CYS A 194 14.61 8.39 -1.31
CA CYS A 194 15.55 8.91 -2.31
C CYS A 194 14.93 8.99 -3.71
N ASP A 195 15.51 9.80 -4.60
CA ASP A 195 14.97 10.06 -5.93
C ASP A 195 14.84 8.80 -6.81
N THR A 196 15.73 7.82 -6.59
CA THR A 196 15.69 6.51 -7.27
C THR A 196 14.51 5.67 -6.78
N CYS A 197 14.35 5.49 -5.46
CA CYS A 197 13.22 4.74 -4.92
C CYS A 197 11.88 5.42 -5.26
N ASN A 198 11.82 6.75 -5.19
CA ASN A 198 10.62 7.50 -5.58
C ASN A 198 10.23 7.27 -7.05
N HIS A 199 11.20 7.03 -7.94
CA HIS A 199 10.93 6.66 -9.32
C HIS A 199 10.52 5.19 -9.45
N ASP A 200 11.30 4.28 -8.86
CA ASP A 200 11.12 2.84 -8.98
C ASP A 200 9.82 2.34 -8.36
N LEU A 201 9.31 3.01 -7.31
CA LEU A 201 8.06 2.66 -6.63
C LEU A 201 6.82 3.30 -7.27
N ALA A 202 6.98 4.24 -8.21
CA ALA A 202 5.86 4.90 -8.88
C ALA A 202 4.88 3.93 -9.58
N PRO A 203 5.32 2.83 -10.23
CA PRO A 203 4.40 1.83 -10.81
C PRO A 203 3.53 1.13 -9.77
N ILE A 204 4.06 0.85 -8.59
CA ILE A 204 3.32 0.25 -7.47
C ILE A 204 2.26 1.23 -6.98
N GLU A 205 2.66 2.48 -6.73
CA GLU A 205 1.76 3.57 -6.37
C GLU A 205 0.64 3.77 -7.41
N ASP A 206 0.93 3.59 -8.71
CA ASP A 206 -0.05 3.76 -9.77
C ASP A 206 -1.21 2.75 -9.67
N ASN A 207 -0.99 1.55 -9.14
CA ASN A 207 -2.05 0.54 -8.95
C ASN A 207 -3.13 1.04 -7.97
N PHE A 208 -2.74 1.61 -6.84
CA PHE A 208 -3.71 2.20 -5.91
C PHE A 208 -4.38 3.45 -6.50
N ARG A 209 -3.62 4.26 -7.27
CA ARG A 209 -4.19 5.42 -7.99
C ARG A 209 -5.32 4.99 -8.93
N LYS A 210 -5.13 3.94 -9.73
CA LYS A 210 -6.12 3.46 -10.71
C LYS A 210 -7.47 3.15 -10.06
N ILE A 211 -7.47 2.46 -8.91
CA ILE A 211 -8.71 2.18 -8.15
C ILE A 211 -9.43 3.48 -7.76
N MET A 212 -8.65 4.49 -7.39
CA MET A 212 -9.16 5.77 -6.96
C MET A 212 -9.59 6.69 -8.11
N ASP A 213 -9.28 6.37 -9.36
CA ASP A 213 -9.52 7.27 -10.51
C ASP A 213 -10.98 7.70 -10.61
N PHE A 214 -11.92 6.75 -10.46
CA PHE A 214 -13.35 7.05 -10.50
C PHE A 214 -13.75 8.09 -9.44
N ARG A 215 -13.41 7.81 -8.17
CA ARG A 215 -13.72 8.70 -7.03
C ARG A 215 -13.03 10.04 -7.18
N ARG A 216 -11.77 10.03 -7.60
CA ARG A 216 -10.99 11.24 -7.87
C ARG A 216 -11.67 12.13 -8.90
N ALA A 217 -12.25 11.53 -9.95
CA ALA A 217 -12.98 12.26 -10.98
C ALA A 217 -14.30 12.82 -10.47
N ILE A 218 -15.16 11.98 -9.89
CA ILE A 218 -16.48 12.40 -9.38
C ILE A 218 -16.37 13.46 -8.28
N TYR A 219 -15.37 13.34 -7.41
CA TYR A 219 -15.13 14.30 -6.34
C TYR A 219 -14.26 15.49 -6.75
N HIS A 220 -13.97 15.63 -8.05
CA HIS A 220 -13.26 16.77 -8.61
C HIS A 220 -11.91 17.03 -7.92
N ILE A 221 -11.16 15.96 -7.68
CA ILE A 221 -9.80 16.04 -7.14
C ILE A 221 -8.84 16.22 -8.32
N PRO A 222 -8.29 17.43 -8.52
CA PRO A 222 -7.57 17.75 -9.74
C PRO A 222 -6.18 17.14 -9.75
N ARG A 223 -5.61 16.99 -10.96
CA ARG A 223 -4.19 16.64 -11.11
C ARG A 223 -3.31 17.86 -10.83
N LYS A 224 -2.03 17.60 -10.55
CA LYS A 224 -1.02 18.66 -10.41
C LYS A 224 -1.01 19.58 -11.64
N GLY A 225 -1.12 20.89 -11.40
CA GLY A 225 -1.07 21.91 -12.44
C GLY A 225 -2.37 22.15 -13.21
N THR A 226 -3.49 21.53 -12.82
CA THR A 226 -4.82 21.80 -13.38
C THR A 226 -5.86 22.02 -12.28
N THR A 227 -6.98 22.65 -12.63
CA THR A 227 -8.17 22.75 -11.77
C THR A 227 -9.33 21.91 -12.31
N ALA A 228 -9.17 21.23 -13.44
CA ALA A 228 -10.21 20.40 -14.05
C ALA A 228 -10.23 18.99 -13.47
N ALA A 229 -11.42 18.39 -13.43
CA ALA A 229 -11.60 16.99 -13.08
C ALA A 229 -10.81 16.07 -14.04
N PRO A 230 -10.19 14.99 -13.54
CA PRO A 230 -9.49 14.03 -14.38
C PRO A 230 -10.48 13.29 -15.30
N LYS A 231 -10.08 13.10 -16.56
CA LYS A 231 -10.78 12.17 -17.46
C LYS A 231 -10.51 10.74 -17.01
N VAL A 232 -11.57 9.93 -16.94
CA VAL A 232 -11.53 8.51 -16.60
C VAL A 232 -12.32 7.73 -17.62
N VAL A 233 -11.76 6.62 -18.09
CA VAL A 233 -12.36 5.75 -19.10
C VAL A 233 -12.61 4.40 -18.47
N GLY A 234 -13.86 3.98 -18.44
CA GLY A 234 -14.28 2.65 -18.06
C GLY A 234 -14.64 1.78 -19.26
N LYS A 235 -15.06 0.53 -18.98
CA LYS A 235 -15.58 -0.37 -20.02
C LYS A 235 -16.97 0.06 -20.51
N SER A 236 -17.79 0.61 -19.61
CA SER A 236 -19.19 1.01 -19.86
C SER A 236 -19.52 2.48 -19.58
N PHE A 237 -18.51 3.29 -19.23
CA PHE A 237 -18.69 4.69 -18.85
C PHE A 237 -17.46 5.56 -19.17
N ILE A 238 -17.65 6.87 -19.23
CA ILE A 238 -16.57 7.87 -19.27
C ILE A 238 -16.90 9.01 -18.31
N ILE A 239 -15.91 9.47 -17.57
CA ILE A 239 -15.96 10.75 -16.86
C ILE A 239 -15.02 11.72 -17.57
N LYS A 240 -15.48 12.94 -17.84
CA LYS A 240 -14.62 14.00 -18.40
C LYS A 240 -15.04 15.37 -17.83
N PRO A 241 -14.13 16.35 -17.82
CA PRO A 241 -14.48 17.71 -17.40
C PRO A 241 -15.39 18.40 -18.44
N ASP A 242 -16.37 19.18 -17.96
CA ASP A 242 -17.13 20.16 -18.75
C ASP A 242 -16.27 21.39 -19.09
N SER A 243 -16.88 22.42 -19.69
CA SER A 243 -16.21 23.69 -20.00
C SER A 243 -15.69 24.45 -18.77
N ASN A 244 -16.22 24.17 -17.57
CA ASN A 244 -15.81 24.78 -16.31
C ASN A 244 -14.82 23.90 -15.53
N GLY A 245 -14.48 22.72 -16.04
CA GLY A 245 -13.62 21.76 -15.36
C GLY A 245 -14.34 20.85 -14.37
N LEU A 246 -15.67 20.88 -14.28
CA LEU A 246 -16.49 20.04 -13.41
C LEU A 246 -16.73 18.65 -14.03
N PRO A 247 -16.88 17.57 -13.24
CA PRO A 247 -17.03 16.23 -13.79
C PRO A 247 -18.42 15.97 -14.38
N GLU A 248 -18.44 15.48 -15.62
CA GLU A 248 -19.60 14.91 -16.29
C GLU A 248 -19.41 13.39 -16.46
N LEU A 249 -20.41 12.62 -16.02
CA LEU A 249 -20.43 11.16 -16.14
C LEU A 249 -21.34 10.74 -17.29
N PHE A 250 -20.79 9.98 -18.24
CA PHE A 250 -21.50 9.41 -19.38
C PHE A 250 -21.54 7.89 -19.23
N ILE A 251 -22.74 7.31 -19.26
CA ILE A 251 -23.00 5.89 -19.09
C ILE A 251 -23.60 5.31 -20.37
N MET A 252 -23.13 4.13 -20.79
CA MET A 252 -23.75 3.40 -21.89
C MET A 252 -25.13 2.89 -21.48
N ASP A 253 -26.16 3.20 -22.26
CA ASP A 253 -27.55 2.79 -21.99
C ASP A 253 -27.69 1.26 -21.87
N GLU A 254 -26.95 0.53 -22.70
CA GLU A 254 -26.93 -0.93 -22.76
C GLU A 254 -26.30 -1.60 -21.52
N ALA A 255 -25.51 -0.84 -20.76
CA ALA A 255 -24.90 -1.33 -19.52
C ALA A 255 -25.84 -1.19 -18.30
N ILE A 256 -26.93 -0.43 -18.42
CA ILE A 256 -27.92 -0.29 -17.35
C ILE A 256 -28.75 -1.58 -17.26
N PRO A 257 -28.86 -2.22 -16.07
CA PRO A 257 -29.66 -3.44 -15.93
C PRO A 257 -31.10 -3.28 -16.41
N LYS A 258 -31.62 -4.29 -17.11
CA LYS A 258 -33.00 -4.28 -17.61
C LYS A 258 -33.98 -4.25 -16.43
N GLY A 259 -34.98 -3.36 -16.50
CA GLY A 259 -35.99 -3.21 -15.46
C GLY A 259 -35.62 -2.24 -14.34
N THR A 260 -34.45 -1.59 -14.39
CA THR A 260 -34.09 -0.50 -13.48
C THR A 260 -35.09 0.66 -13.57
N ASP A 261 -35.65 1.05 -12.43
CA ASP A 261 -36.48 2.26 -12.31
C ASP A 261 -35.59 3.51 -12.37
N ARG A 262 -35.40 4.05 -13.58
CA ARG A 262 -34.55 5.22 -13.87
C ARG A 262 -35.03 6.52 -13.24
N SER A 263 -36.21 6.54 -12.62
CA SER A 263 -36.71 7.72 -11.88
C SER A 263 -36.15 7.82 -10.46
N LYS A 264 -35.48 6.77 -9.98
CA LYS A 264 -34.88 6.68 -8.65
C LYS A 264 -33.37 6.44 -8.77
N ARG A 265 -32.70 6.58 -7.64
CA ARG A 265 -31.32 6.16 -7.47
C ARG A 265 -31.18 4.65 -7.62
N PHE A 266 -30.10 4.20 -8.25
CA PHE A 266 -29.79 2.78 -8.41
C PHE A 266 -28.29 2.53 -8.39
N LEU A 267 -27.91 1.38 -7.83
CA LEU A 267 -26.52 0.94 -7.79
C LEU A 267 -26.07 0.45 -9.16
N MET A 268 -24.96 0.98 -9.66
CA MET A 268 -24.32 0.53 -10.90
C MET A 268 -22.93 -0.01 -10.62
N HIS A 269 -22.61 -1.15 -11.22
CA HIS A 269 -21.26 -1.70 -11.23
C HIS A 269 -20.48 -1.09 -12.41
N LEU A 270 -19.40 -0.38 -12.10
CA LEU A 270 -18.63 0.41 -13.06
C LEU A 270 -17.17 -0.06 -13.08
N GLU A 271 -16.83 -0.76 -14.15
CA GLU A 271 -15.49 -1.29 -14.40
C GLU A 271 -14.60 -0.26 -15.11
N LEU A 272 -13.41 -0.02 -14.56
CA LEU A 272 -12.40 0.84 -15.17
C LEU A 272 -11.68 0.08 -16.29
N LYS A 273 -11.10 0.82 -17.24
CA LYS A 273 -10.40 0.21 -18.38
C LYS A 273 -8.94 -0.16 -18.06
N ASP A 274 -8.28 0.61 -17.19
CA ASP A 274 -6.88 0.38 -16.85
C ASP A 274 -6.75 -0.76 -15.83
N PRO A 275 -5.98 -1.82 -16.13
CA PRO A 275 -5.83 -2.95 -15.23
C PRO A 275 -4.91 -2.60 -14.05
N MET A 276 -5.08 -3.32 -12.96
CA MET A 276 -4.27 -3.21 -11.76
C MET A 276 -3.84 -4.59 -11.23
N ILE A 277 -2.95 -4.60 -10.25
CA ILE A 277 -2.59 -5.79 -9.48
C ILE A 277 -2.88 -5.49 -8.00
N ASN A 278 -3.67 -6.34 -7.33
CA ASN A 278 -4.07 -6.13 -5.94
C ASN A 278 -2.89 -6.21 -4.97
N GLU A 279 -1.91 -7.07 -5.23
CA GLU A 279 -0.67 -7.08 -4.43
C GLU A 279 0.04 -5.73 -4.48
N ASP A 280 0.17 -5.12 -5.66
CA ASP A 280 0.85 -3.83 -5.79
C ASP A 280 0.02 -2.68 -5.19
N MET A 281 -1.32 -2.78 -5.22
CA MET A 281 -2.19 -1.93 -4.41
C MET A 281 -1.83 -2.05 -2.92
N TYR A 282 -1.63 -3.28 -2.42
CA TYR A 282 -1.27 -3.49 -1.02
C TYR A 282 0.13 -2.96 -0.69
N LYS A 283 1.12 -3.18 -1.56
CA LYS A 283 2.45 -2.56 -1.44
C LYS A 283 2.35 -1.03 -1.38
N ALA A 284 1.51 -0.40 -2.20
CA ALA A 284 1.30 1.05 -2.15
C ALA A 284 0.74 1.51 -0.79
N LEU A 285 -0.22 0.78 -0.22
CA LEU A 285 -0.74 1.05 1.12
C LEU A 285 0.36 0.90 2.19
N CYS A 286 1.16 -0.18 2.14
CA CYS A 286 2.27 -0.40 3.06
C CYS A 286 3.36 0.67 2.91
N LYS A 287 3.66 1.12 1.69
CA LYS A 287 4.62 2.19 1.40
C LYS A 287 4.25 3.48 2.12
N MET A 288 2.97 3.86 2.10
CA MET A 288 2.47 5.05 2.83
C MET A 288 2.75 4.96 4.34
N VAL A 289 2.63 3.76 4.91
CA VAL A 289 2.95 3.52 6.33
C VAL A 289 4.45 3.63 6.57
N ILE A 290 5.29 2.98 5.75
CA ILE A 290 6.77 3.06 5.87
C ILE A 290 7.25 4.51 5.79
N ASP A 291 6.69 5.33 4.92
CA ASP A 291 7.05 6.75 4.79
C ASP A 291 6.66 7.59 6.00
N MET A 292 5.57 7.22 6.70
CA MET A 292 5.05 7.99 7.83
C MET A 292 5.47 7.45 9.20
N LEU A 293 6.07 6.27 9.26
CA LEU A 293 6.56 5.67 10.51
C LEU A 293 7.75 6.45 11.10
N PRO A 294 7.90 6.51 12.43
CA PRO A 294 9.14 6.97 13.06
C PRO A 294 10.32 6.08 12.63
N SER A 295 11.48 6.66 12.38
CA SER A 295 12.66 5.91 11.91
C SER A 295 13.13 4.83 12.91
N THR A 296 12.77 4.96 14.19
CA THR A 296 13.04 3.97 15.25
C THR A 296 12.32 2.65 15.05
N GLU A 297 11.20 2.65 14.33
CA GLU A 297 10.38 1.44 14.12
C GLU A 297 10.80 0.65 12.88
N LEU A 298 11.53 1.28 11.93
CA LEU A 298 11.79 0.72 10.61
C LEU A 298 12.54 -0.62 10.61
N SER A 299 13.33 -0.90 11.65
CA SER A 299 14.03 -2.19 11.79
C SER A 299 13.09 -3.39 11.85
N HIS A 300 11.85 -3.19 12.33
CA HIS A 300 10.84 -4.24 12.38
C HIS A 300 10.26 -4.60 11.00
N PHE A 301 10.47 -3.75 9.99
CA PHE A 301 9.84 -3.84 8.68
C PHE A 301 10.83 -4.17 7.54
N GLU A 302 12.04 -4.65 7.84
CA GLU A 302 13.08 -4.94 6.84
C GLU A 302 12.56 -5.82 5.69
N ASN A 303 11.84 -6.90 6.00
CA ASN A 303 11.30 -7.81 4.98
C ASN A 303 10.09 -7.21 4.24
N CYS A 304 9.25 -6.42 4.92
CA CYS A 304 8.18 -5.65 4.27
C CYS A 304 8.77 -4.67 3.24
N ILE A 305 9.84 -3.97 3.59
CA ILE A 305 10.54 -3.03 2.71
C ILE A 305 11.17 -3.76 1.53
N LYS A 306 11.85 -4.89 1.76
CA LYS A 306 12.39 -5.74 0.69
C LYS A 306 11.29 -6.16 -0.29
N TRP A 307 10.13 -6.57 0.20
CA TRP A 307 8.98 -6.95 -0.63
C TRP A 307 8.48 -5.81 -1.50
N ILE A 308 8.25 -4.64 -0.90
CA ILE A 308 7.77 -3.43 -1.58
C ILE A 308 8.73 -3.05 -2.72
N TYR A 309 10.04 -3.04 -2.45
CA TYR A 309 11.07 -2.63 -3.41
C TYR A 309 11.59 -3.78 -4.30
N SER A 310 11.07 -5.00 -4.18
CA SER A 310 11.60 -6.18 -4.88
C SER A 310 11.47 -6.14 -6.40
N ASN A 311 10.54 -5.34 -6.93
CA ASN A 311 10.15 -5.32 -8.34
C ASN A 311 9.86 -6.73 -8.91
N GLY A 312 9.16 -7.57 -8.13
CA GLY A 312 8.80 -8.92 -8.51
C GLY A 312 9.91 -9.97 -8.35
N ASN A 313 11.13 -9.57 -7.97
CA ASN A 313 12.22 -10.52 -7.69
C ASN A 313 12.01 -11.33 -6.41
N TRP A 314 11.10 -10.88 -5.54
CA TRP A 314 10.68 -11.60 -4.35
C TRP A 314 9.16 -11.58 -4.27
N ALA A 315 8.57 -12.76 -4.25
CA ALA A 315 7.13 -12.98 -4.23
C ALA A 315 6.75 -13.82 -2.99
N PRO A 316 5.95 -13.28 -2.05
CA PRO A 316 5.49 -14.06 -0.92
C PRO A 316 4.52 -15.14 -1.35
N ASP A 317 4.53 -16.28 -0.66
CA ASP A 317 3.59 -17.39 -0.84
C ASP A 317 2.15 -17.05 -0.44
N SER A 318 1.97 -16.19 0.57
CA SER A 318 0.65 -15.68 0.98
C SER A 318 0.74 -14.28 1.58
N LEU A 319 -0.32 -13.50 1.39
CA LEU A 319 -0.54 -12.19 2.01
C LEU A 319 -1.91 -12.14 2.69
N PRO A 320 -2.06 -11.39 3.81
CA PRO A 320 -3.35 -11.18 4.45
C PRO A 320 -4.18 -10.16 3.68
N SER A 321 -5.50 -10.37 3.64
CA SER A 321 -6.46 -9.46 3.01
C SER A 321 -6.46 -8.08 3.67
N THR A 322 -6.72 -7.05 2.87
CA THR A 322 -7.08 -5.73 3.37
C THR A 322 -8.60 -5.63 3.54
N LEU A 323 -9.08 -4.71 4.36
CA LEU A 323 -10.50 -4.49 4.62
C LEU A 323 -10.94 -3.12 4.07
N LEU A 324 -11.93 -3.10 3.18
CA LEU A 324 -12.52 -1.89 2.61
C LEU A 324 -13.89 -1.60 3.23
N THR A 325 -14.19 -0.33 3.48
CA THR A 325 -15.54 0.12 3.83
C THR A 325 -15.91 1.39 3.04
N VAL A 326 -17.19 1.54 2.74
CA VAL A 326 -17.77 2.78 2.19
C VAL A 326 -18.47 3.52 3.32
N LEU A 327 -18.13 4.78 3.50
CA LEU A 327 -18.64 5.65 4.55
C LEU A 327 -20.02 6.18 4.14
N PRO A 328 -21.02 6.20 5.05
CA PRO A 328 -22.39 6.58 4.74
C PRO A 328 -22.53 8.10 4.63
N THR A 329 -22.17 8.67 3.49
CA THR A 329 -22.13 10.12 3.27
C THR A 329 -22.49 10.50 1.84
N ASP A 330 -23.31 11.55 1.68
CA ASP A 330 -23.65 12.12 0.37
C ASP A 330 -22.52 13.02 -0.20
N LYS A 331 -21.46 13.26 0.57
CA LYS A 331 -20.36 14.18 0.21
C LYS A 331 -18.99 13.61 0.60
N VAL A 332 -17.93 14.12 -0.02
CA VAL A 332 -16.54 13.82 0.35
C VAL A 332 -16.31 14.10 1.83
N VAL A 333 -15.80 13.11 2.56
CA VAL A 333 -15.44 13.26 3.98
C VAL A 333 -13.95 13.58 4.12
N TYR A 334 -13.11 12.94 3.30
CA TYR A 334 -11.65 13.04 3.37
C TYR A 334 -11.06 13.49 2.03
N PRO A 335 -11.16 14.79 1.67
CA PRO A 335 -10.56 15.33 0.45
C PRO A 335 -9.03 15.32 0.50
N GLN A 336 -8.47 15.33 1.72
CA GLN A 336 -7.09 15.01 2.03
C GLN A 336 -7.06 13.62 2.66
N PRO A 337 -6.15 12.72 2.24
CA PRO A 337 -5.98 11.44 2.88
C PRO A 337 -5.58 11.58 4.35
N VAL A 338 -6.18 10.77 5.22
CA VAL A 338 -5.79 10.65 6.63
C VAL A 338 -5.23 9.25 6.85
N LEU A 339 -4.05 9.16 7.45
CA LEU A 339 -3.41 7.89 7.76
C LEU A 339 -3.31 7.72 9.26
N ASP A 340 -4.02 6.72 9.78
CA ASP A 340 -3.94 6.27 11.17
C ASP A 340 -3.06 5.01 11.23
N ILE A 341 -2.09 4.98 12.16
CA ILE A 341 -1.18 3.85 12.38
C ILE A 341 -1.27 3.44 13.85
N PHE A 342 -1.41 2.14 14.07
CA PHE A 342 -1.57 1.51 15.38
C PHE A 342 -0.40 0.56 15.62
N LEU A 343 0.57 1.00 16.41
CA LEU A 343 1.71 0.17 16.81
C LEU A 343 1.39 -0.58 18.11
N ASN A 344 1.39 -1.91 18.04
CA ASN A 344 1.10 -2.77 19.17
C ASN A 344 2.38 -3.19 19.88
N ASN A 345 2.68 -2.50 20.98
CA ASN A 345 3.79 -2.85 21.87
C ASN A 345 3.46 -4.05 22.79
N LYS A 346 2.53 -4.92 22.39
CA LYS A 346 2.06 -6.16 23.04
C LYS A 346 1.61 -6.04 24.50
N GLY A 347 1.34 -4.83 24.98
CA GLY A 347 0.83 -4.60 26.33
C GLY A 347 -0.64 -4.98 26.47
N ASN A 348 -1.53 -4.18 25.86
CA ASN A 348 -2.99 -4.31 26.05
C ASN A 348 -3.68 -5.19 24.99
N MET A 349 -2.97 -5.53 23.91
CA MET A 349 -3.49 -6.29 22.78
C MET A 349 -2.53 -7.45 22.39
N PRO A 350 -2.29 -8.44 23.26
CA PRO A 350 -1.23 -9.45 23.05
C PRO A 350 -1.45 -10.35 21.82
N ASN A 351 -2.70 -10.52 21.38
CA ASN A 351 -3.07 -11.30 20.19
C ASN A 351 -3.51 -10.34 19.07
N SER A 352 -2.66 -9.38 18.73
CA SER A 352 -2.87 -8.48 17.60
C SER A 352 -1.56 -8.20 16.87
N PRO A 353 -1.63 -7.91 15.56
CA PRO A 353 -0.47 -7.50 14.75
C PRO A 353 0.30 -6.37 15.38
N TYR A 354 1.60 -6.35 15.14
CA TYR A 354 2.50 -5.31 15.59
C TYR A 354 2.14 -3.96 14.96
N CYS A 355 1.73 -3.94 13.70
CA CYS A 355 1.33 -2.72 13.02
C CYS A 355 0.08 -2.92 12.18
N THR A 356 -0.96 -2.16 12.53
CA THR A 356 -2.20 -2.03 11.75
C THR A 356 -2.34 -0.57 11.31
N ALA A 357 -2.87 -0.33 10.13
CA ALA A 357 -3.11 1.02 9.63
C ALA A 357 -4.52 1.16 9.06
N ILE A 358 -5.04 2.40 9.08
CA ILE A 358 -6.26 2.78 8.38
C ILE A 358 -5.97 4.01 7.52
N LEU A 359 -6.18 3.86 6.22
CA LEU A 359 -6.19 4.97 5.27
C LEU A 359 -7.62 5.42 5.04
N TRP A 360 -7.94 6.65 5.43
CA TRP A 360 -9.21 7.30 5.13
C TRP A 360 -9.05 8.21 3.92
N ILE A 361 -9.86 8.00 2.88
CA ILE A 361 -9.75 8.77 1.66
C ILE A 361 -11.12 8.89 0.97
N TYR A 362 -11.48 10.11 0.61
CA TYR A 362 -12.76 10.47 0.01
C TYR A 362 -13.99 10.04 0.84
N ASP A 363 -14.66 8.97 0.44
CA ASP A 363 -15.83 8.32 1.01
C ASP A 363 -15.54 6.88 1.46
N ILE A 364 -14.27 6.45 1.47
CA ILE A 364 -13.90 5.07 1.82
C ILE A 364 -12.78 5.04 2.86
N ALA A 365 -12.60 3.87 3.47
CA ALA A 365 -11.43 3.58 4.27
C ALA A 365 -10.89 2.17 4.00
N TYR A 366 -9.57 2.04 4.00
CA TYR A 366 -8.85 0.77 3.98
C TYR A 366 -8.22 0.51 5.34
N MET A 367 -8.58 -0.59 5.98
CA MET A 367 -7.91 -1.09 7.19
C MET A 367 -7.07 -2.31 6.84
N PHE A 368 -5.80 -2.32 7.24
CA PHE A 368 -4.85 -3.36 6.85
C PHE A 368 -3.73 -3.55 7.86
N VAL A 369 -3.15 -4.74 7.89
CA VAL A 369 -1.92 -5.01 8.66
C VAL A 369 -0.70 -4.74 7.82
N MET A 370 0.44 -4.47 8.45
CA MET A 370 1.72 -4.52 7.76
C MET A 370 2.22 -5.97 7.73
N PRO A 371 2.55 -6.54 6.56
CA PRO A 371 3.02 -7.91 6.46
C PRO A 371 4.53 -7.99 6.76
N PHE A 372 5.03 -9.21 7.03
CA PHE A 372 6.47 -9.51 7.21
C PHE A 372 7.17 -8.69 8.30
N VAL A 373 6.44 -8.38 9.36
CA VAL A 373 6.98 -7.70 10.54
C VAL A 373 7.64 -8.74 11.46
N ASP A 374 8.90 -8.53 11.80
CA ASP A 374 9.66 -9.50 12.60
C ASP A 374 9.04 -9.73 14.00
N ALA A 375 8.49 -8.67 14.60
CA ALA A 375 7.84 -8.70 15.90
C ALA A 375 6.61 -9.62 15.93
N ASP A 376 5.96 -9.86 14.80
CA ASP A 376 4.79 -10.72 14.69
C ASP A 376 5.13 -12.20 14.56
N ALA A 377 6.39 -12.54 14.26
CA ALA A 377 6.85 -13.92 14.08
C ALA A 377 5.91 -14.74 13.17
N GLY A 378 5.39 -14.11 12.11
CA GLY A 378 4.54 -14.76 11.11
C GLY A 378 3.10 -15.07 11.49
N GLN A 379 2.65 -14.65 12.68
CA GLN A 379 1.33 -15.01 13.20
C GLN A 379 0.15 -14.49 12.37
N TYR A 380 0.33 -13.40 11.62
CA TYR A 380 -0.77 -12.66 11.00
C TYR A 380 -0.74 -12.69 9.46
N LYS A 381 -0.12 -13.72 8.89
CA LYS A 381 -0.04 -13.92 7.44
C LYS A 381 -1.36 -14.32 6.79
N TYR A 382 -2.21 -15.06 7.52
CA TYR A 382 -3.46 -15.59 6.99
C TYR A 382 -4.67 -14.94 7.66
N ASP A 383 -5.73 -14.70 6.89
CA ASP A 383 -6.96 -14.04 7.36
C ASP A 383 -7.59 -14.70 8.58
N LYS A 384 -7.48 -16.04 8.67
CA LYS A 384 -8.03 -16.79 9.81
C LYS A 384 -7.41 -16.38 11.15
N ASP A 385 -6.16 -15.95 11.15
CA ASP A 385 -5.44 -15.50 12.36
C ASP A 385 -5.81 -14.06 12.74
N LEU A 386 -6.37 -13.29 11.79
CA LEU A 386 -6.72 -11.88 11.97
C LEU A 386 -8.15 -11.64 12.44
N ASN A 387 -9.03 -12.65 12.40
CA ASN A 387 -10.45 -12.52 12.77
C ASN A 387 -10.68 -11.83 14.13
N THR A 388 -9.94 -12.23 15.16
CA THR A 388 -10.07 -11.64 16.50
C THR A 388 -9.61 -10.19 16.52
N HIS A 389 -8.53 -9.88 15.79
CA HIS A 389 -8.01 -8.53 15.68
C HIS A 389 -9.00 -7.61 14.95
N TRP A 390 -9.54 -8.05 13.81
CA TRP A 390 -10.53 -7.31 13.03
C TRP A 390 -11.81 -6.99 13.78
N LEU A 391 -12.31 -7.94 14.58
CA LEU A 391 -13.48 -7.68 15.43
C LEU A 391 -13.17 -6.59 16.48
N LYS A 392 -11.99 -6.61 17.09
CA LYS A 392 -11.59 -5.61 18.08
C LYS A 392 -11.39 -4.23 17.44
N MET A 393 -10.70 -4.17 16.30
CA MET A 393 -10.52 -2.91 15.56
C MET A 393 -11.86 -2.33 15.12
N SER A 394 -12.76 -3.15 14.58
CA SER A 394 -14.11 -2.72 14.20
C SER A 394 -14.89 -2.12 15.39
N ASN A 395 -14.79 -2.74 16.57
CA ASN A 395 -15.40 -2.20 17.80
C ASN A 395 -14.76 -0.88 18.25
N LEU A 396 -13.43 -0.78 18.22
CA LEU A 396 -12.72 0.41 18.64
C LEU A 396 -13.01 1.61 17.71
N ILE A 397 -13.00 1.37 16.39
CA ILE A 397 -13.26 2.38 15.36
C ILE A 397 -14.76 2.71 15.26
N GLY A 398 -15.65 1.78 15.62
CA GLY A 398 -17.10 1.95 15.55
C GLY A 398 -17.67 1.73 14.14
N ILE A 399 -16.97 1.01 13.27
CA ILE A 399 -17.41 0.63 11.92
C ILE A 399 -17.39 -0.89 11.84
N TYR A 400 -18.53 -1.47 11.44
CA TYR A 400 -18.74 -2.92 11.42
C TYR A 400 -18.85 -3.53 10.02
N HIS A 401 -19.08 -2.70 9.00
CA HIS A 401 -19.28 -3.14 7.62
C HIS A 401 -17.97 -3.05 6.85
N TRP A 402 -17.14 -4.07 6.97
CA TRP A 402 -15.87 -4.21 6.26
C TRP A 402 -15.96 -5.35 5.24
N GLN A 403 -15.42 -5.11 4.05
CA GLN A 403 -15.35 -6.07 2.96
C GLN A 403 -13.89 -6.46 2.74
N PRO A 404 -13.54 -7.76 2.81
CA PRO A 404 -12.19 -8.20 2.52
C PRO A 404 -11.85 -7.97 1.04
N GLN A 405 -10.61 -7.59 0.78
CA GLN A 405 -10.03 -7.44 -0.55
C GLN A 405 -8.81 -8.36 -0.62
N ASP A 406 -8.84 -9.28 -1.58
CA ASP A 406 -7.76 -10.25 -1.79
C ASP A 406 -6.51 -9.56 -2.35
N THR A 407 -5.55 -9.35 -1.47
CA THR A 407 -4.25 -8.74 -1.74
C THR A 407 -3.17 -9.77 -2.05
N ASN A 408 -3.47 -11.06 -1.97
CA ASN A 408 -2.57 -12.11 -2.42
C ASN A 408 -2.61 -12.26 -3.96
N ASN A 409 -3.65 -11.72 -4.59
CA ASN A 409 -3.78 -11.72 -6.04
C ASN A 409 -2.72 -10.84 -6.72
N PHE A 410 -1.81 -11.50 -7.43
CA PHE A 410 -0.71 -10.93 -8.19
C PHE A 410 -0.98 -10.89 -9.71
N ARG A 411 -2.19 -11.30 -10.13
CA ARG A 411 -2.62 -11.24 -11.53
C ARG A 411 -3.19 -9.87 -11.84
N GLN A 412 -3.22 -9.54 -13.13
CA GLN A 412 -3.90 -8.33 -13.58
C GLN A 412 -5.40 -8.52 -13.47
N SER A 413 -6.09 -7.56 -12.87
CA SER A 413 -7.54 -7.54 -12.71
C SER A 413 -8.13 -6.18 -13.09
N THR A 414 -9.44 -6.17 -13.32
CA THR A 414 -10.21 -4.95 -13.56
C THR A 414 -10.55 -4.24 -12.25
N PRO A 415 -10.10 -2.99 -11.99
CA PRO A 415 -10.65 -2.22 -10.89
C PRO A 415 -12.09 -1.80 -11.20
N TRP A 416 -12.94 -1.80 -10.18
CA TRP A 416 -14.34 -1.43 -10.33
C TRP A 416 -14.87 -0.69 -9.11
N VAL A 417 -16.02 -0.04 -9.28
CA VAL A 417 -16.76 0.60 -8.20
C VAL A 417 -18.25 0.30 -8.32
N ASN A 418 -18.89 0.03 -7.19
CA ASN A 418 -20.34 0.09 -7.08
C ASN A 418 -20.74 1.51 -6.70
N TRP A 419 -21.44 2.21 -7.58
CA TRP A 419 -21.79 3.61 -7.40
C TRP A 419 -23.29 3.83 -7.45
N ASP A 420 -23.84 4.62 -6.53
CA ASP A 420 -25.26 4.97 -6.52
C ASP A 420 -25.51 6.10 -7.53
N VAL A 421 -26.13 5.76 -8.66
CA VAL A 421 -26.37 6.67 -9.79
C VAL A 421 -27.71 7.37 -9.61
N ASP A 422 -27.69 8.70 -9.68
CA ASP A 422 -28.87 9.57 -9.61
C ASP A 422 -29.06 10.31 -10.94
N LEU A 423 -29.90 9.77 -11.84
CA LEU A 423 -30.15 10.35 -13.16
C LEU A 423 -30.91 11.69 -13.13
N SER A 424 -31.35 12.16 -11.95
CA SER A 424 -31.89 13.51 -11.81
C SER A 424 -30.79 14.59 -11.81
N LEU A 425 -29.53 14.20 -11.61
CA LEU A 425 -28.39 15.11 -11.62
C LEU A 425 -28.04 15.53 -13.06
N PRO A 426 -27.86 16.84 -13.32
CA PRO A 426 -27.69 17.38 -14.67
C PRO A 426 -26.34 17.00 -15.32
N ASN A 427 -25.38 16.51 -14.54
CA ASN A 427 -24.05 16.13 -15.00
C ASN A 427 -23.90 14.62 -15.26
N ILE A 428 -25.01 13.86 -15.25
CA ILE A 428 -25.04 12.43 -15.59
C ILE A 428 -25.84 12.23 -16.86
N TYR A 429 -25.23 11.59 -17.85
CA TYR A 429 -25.79 11.38 -19.18
C TYR A 429 -25.84 9.89 -19.50
N VAL A 430 -26.96 9.44 -20.06
CA VAL A 430 -27.12 8.09 -20.59
C VAL A 430 -27.22 8.17 -22.11
N LEU A 431 -26.28 7.54 -22.81
CA LEU A 431 -26.15 7.61 -24.26
C LEU A 431 -26.02 6.18 -24.83
N PRO A 432 -26.43 5.93 -26.08
CA PRO A 432 -26.26 4.62 -26.70
C PRO A 432 -24.77 4.30 -26.88
N LYS A 433 -24.40 3.01 -26.82
CA LYS A 433 -23.02 2.54 -27.01
C LYS A 433 -22.39 3.00 -28.33
N SER A 434 -23.20 3.31 -29.34
CA SER A 434 -22.76 3.84 -30.64
C SER A 434 -22.34 5.32 -30.62
N ASP A 435 -22.56 6.04 -29.53
CA ASP A 435 -22.16 7.44 -29.41
C ASP A 435 -20.62 7.57 -29.49
N PRO A 436 -20.08 8.52 -30.30
CA PRO A 436 -18.64 8.72 -30.46
C PRO A 436 -17.89 8.96 -29.16
N ILE A 437 -18.56 9.45 -28.10
CA ILE A 437 -17.93 9.61 -26.79
C ILE A 437 -17.30 8.31 -26.30
N PHE A 438 -17.93 7.16 -26.58
CA PHE A 438 -17.54 5.84 -26.10
C PHE A 438 -16.49 5.13 -26.97
N GLU A 439 -16.02 5.73 -28.07
CA GLU A 439 -15.00 5.12 -28.93
C GLU A 439 -13.78 4.63 -28.14
N GLU A 440 -13.35 5.39 -27.12
CA GLU A 440 -12.22 5.01 -26.29
C GLU A 440 -12.53 3.83 -25.36
N CYS A 441 -13.76 3.70 -24.86
CA CYS A 441 -14.18 2.51 -24.09
C CYS A 441 -14.06 1.24 -24.94
N LEU A 442 -14.45 1.32 -26.22
CA LEU A 442 -14.56 0.18 -27.12
C LEU A 442 -13.24 -0.26 -27.77
N LYS A 443 -12.17 0.54 -27.65
CA LYS A 443 -10.84 0.15 -28.16
C LYS A 443 -10.28 -1.03 -27.36
N THR A 444 -10.23 -2.21 -27.95
CA THR A 444 -9.46 -3.35 -27.42
C THR A 444 -7.96 -3.06 -27.54
N LYS A 445 -7.15 -3.41 -26.55
CA LYS A 445 -5.68 -3.41 -26.71
C LYS A 445 -5.31 -4.45 -27.79
N MET A 446 -4.34 -4.16 -28.64
CA MET A 446 -3.78 -5.18 -29.53
C MET A 446 -3.16 -6.28 -28.67
N GLU A 447 -3.75 -7.46 -28.67
CA GLU A 447 -3.10 -8.66 -28.15
C GLU A 447 -2.05 -9.13 -29.15
N LEU A 448 -0.90 -9.58 -28.65
CA LEU A 448 0.09 -10.27 -29.48
C LEU A 448 -0.58 -11.53 -30.06
N PRO A 449 -0.30 -11.91 -31.32
CA PRO A 449 -0.86 -13.12 -31.89
C PRO A 449 -0.45 -14.33 -31.05
N ASN A 450 -1.43 -14.98 -30.44
CA ASN A 450 -1.22 -16.22 -29.70
C ASN A 450 -0.85 -17.32 -30.71
N ILE A 451 0.21 -18.08 -30.44
CA ILE A 451 0.60 -19.20 -31.30
C ILE A 451 -0.25 -20.39 -30.85
N ASP A 452 -1.14 -20.88 -31.74
CA ASP A 452 -1.94 -22.07 -31.47
C ASP A 452 -1.02 -23.29 -31.32
N MET A 453 -0.85 -23.75 -30.08
CA MET A 453 -0.14 -24.98 -29.74
C MET A 453 -1.12 -26.17 -29.72
N PRO A 454 -0.65 -27.40 -30.06
CA PRO A 454 -1.49 -28.60 -30.03
C PRO A 454 -1.89 -28.95 -28.60
N SER A 455 -3.05 -29.60 -28.40
CA SER A 455 -3.47 -30.08 -27.08
C SER A 455 -2.43 -30.98 -26.43
N PHE A 456 -2.16 -30.75 -25.14
CA PHE A 456 -1.15 -31.50 -24.41
C PHE A 456 -1.54 -32.96 -24.13
N SER A 457 -0.58 -33.86 -24.33
CA SER A 457 -0.60 -35.25 -23.87
C SER A 457 0.73 -35.59 -23.21
N LYS A 458 0.64 -36.24 -22.04
CA LYS A 458 1.77 -36.76 -21.26
C LYS A 458 2.36 -38.08 -21.78
N ASP A 459 1.78 -38.65 -22.83
CA ASP A 459 2.12 -39.99 -23.29
C ASP A 459 3.61 -40.10 -23.67
N GLY A 460 4.30 -41.03 -23.02
CA GLY A 460 5.69 -41.35 -23.29
C GLY A 460 6.71 -40.39 -22.69
N ILE A 461 6.30 -39.33 -21.98
CA ILE A 461 7.25 -38.52 -21.20
C ILE A 461 7.74 -39.36 -20.01
N VAL A 462 9.05 -39.50 -19.85
CA VAL A 462 9.64 -40.37 -18.81
C VAL A 462 10.67 -39.60 -17.99
N PHE A 463 10.56 -39.72 -16.66
CA PHE A 463 11.64 -39.34 -15.75
C PHE A 463 12.87 -40.21 -16.02
N ASN A 464 13.94 -39.59 -16.50
CA ASN A 464 15.16 -40.28 -16.91
C ASN A 464 16.12 -40.47 -15.73
N LYS A 465 16.47 -39.38 -15.04
CA LYS A 465 17.42 -39.41 -13.91
C LYS A 465 17.31 -38.17 -13.04
N ALA A 466 17.76 -38.30 -11.80
CA ALA A 466 18.03 -37.17 -10.90
C ALA A 466 19.52 -36.92 -10.77
N ASN A 467 19.93 -35.65 -10.81
CA ASN A 467 21.29 -35.20 -10.55
C ASN A 467 21.29 -34.21 -9.37
N LYS A 468 22.42 -34.12 -8.66
CA LYS A 468 22.69 -33.06 -7.64
C LYS A 468 21.58 -32.89 -6.59
N VAL A 469 20.91 -33.97 -6.19
CA VAL A 469 19.84 -33.94 -5.17
C VAL A 469 20.47 -33.76 -3.79
N LYS A 470 20.23 -32.61 -3.16
CA LYS A 470 20.83 -32.26 -1.87
C LYS A 470 19.82 -31.60 -0.94
N PHE A 471 19.75 -32.08 0.29
CA PHE A 471 19.09 -31.42 1.42
C PHE A 471 20.12 -31.12 2.52
N ASP A 472 20.20 -29.87 2.97
CA ASP A 472 21.03 -29.46 4.10
C ASP A 472 20.12 -28.95 5.23
N SER A 473 20.06 -29.69 6.35
CA SER A 473 19.47 -29.19 7.60
C SER A 473 20.49 -28.29 8.29
N ILE A 474 20.21 -26.98 8.38
CA ILE A 474 21.16 -25.99 8.90
C ILE A 474 20.91 -25.73 10.39
N TYR A 475 19.64 -25.58 10.76
CA TYR A 475 19.24 -25.31 12.14
C TYR A 475 19.13 -26.60 12.96
N ASN A 476 19.67 -26.57 14.19
CA ASN A 476 19.73 -27.72 15.11
C ASN A 476 18.95 -27.49 16.42
N GLY A 477 18.25 -26.36 16.54
CA GLY A 477 17.41 -26.07 17.72
C GLY A 477 16.06 -26.78 17.67
N ALA A 478 15.28 -26.62 18.74
CA ALA A 478 13.90 -27.08 18.75
C ALA A 478 13.06 -26.26 17.75
N ILE A 479 12.23 -26.96 16.98
CA ILE A 479 11.28 -26.38 16.02
C ILE A 479 9.90 -26.97 16.30
N THR A 480 8.90 -26.11 16.32
CA THR A 480 7.49 -26.49 16.42
C THR A 480 6.80 -26.44 15.06
N ASP A 481 5.65 -27.11 14.94
CA ASP A 481 4.83 -27.00 13.72
C ASP A 481 4.37 -25.55 13.47
N ASN A 482 4.30 -24.70 14.50
CA ASN A 482 4.01 -23.27 14.35
C ASN A 482 5.18 -22.49 13.73
N ASP A 483 6.43 -22.83 14.07
CA ASP A 483 7.61 -22.16 13.51
C ASP A 483 7.78 -22.48 12.01
N LEU A 484 7.27 -23.63 11.57
CA LEU A 484 7.25 -24.04 10.16
C LEU A 484 6.04 -23.53 9.38
N ARG A 485 5.12 -22.82 10.05
CA ARG A 485 3.92 -22.28 9.43
C ARG A 485 4.20 -21.01 8.61
N ASP A 486 5.18 -20.23 9.02
CA ASP A 486 5.58 -19.02 8.31
C ASP A 486 7.09 -18.97 8.10
N LEU A 487 7.50 -19.39 6.90
CA LEU A 487 8.89 -19.50 6.50
C LEU A 487 9.17 -18.50 5.39
N THR A 488 10.35 -17.90 5.41
CA THR A 488 10.84 -17.13 4.27
C THR A 488 11.54 -18.08 3.32
N GLN A 489 11.08 -18.15 2.07
CA GLN A 489 11.65 -19.02 1.04
C GLN A 489 12.32 -18.17 -0.04
N HIS A 490 13.61 -18.43 -0.29
CA HIS A 490 14.35 -17.87 -1.43
C HIS A 490 14.45 -18.93 -2.51
N ILE A 491 13.63 -18.77 -3.55
CA ILE A 491 13.46 -19.76 -4.60
C ILE A 491 14.33 -19.37 -5.82
N GLY A 492 15.23 -20.27 -6.20
CA GLY A 492 15.97 -20.25 -7.46
C GLY A 492 15.40 -21.28 -8.44
N GLY A 493 14.52 -20.84 -9.33
CA GLY A 493 13.83 -21.69 -10.31
C GLY A 493 12.31 -21.76 -10.07
N PRO A 494 11.59 -22.66 -10.75
CA PRO A 494 12.09 -23.77 -11.56
C PRO A 494 12.75 -23.29 -12.86
N ALA A 495 13.97 -23.76 -13.09
CA ALA A 495 14.69 -23.52 -14.33
C ALA A 495 14.50 -24.71 -15.28
N PHE A 496 13.93 -24.46 -16.46
CA PHE A 496 13.75 -25.47 -17.50
C PHE A 496 14.94 -25.41 -18.46
N VAL A 497 15.86 -26.35 -18.34
CA VAL A 497 17.06 -26.43 -19.16
C VAL A 497 16.77 -27.34 -20.36
N VAL A 498 16.73 -26.73 -21.54
CA VAL A 498 16.31 -27.37 -22.78
C VAL A 498 17.51 -28.06 -23.45
N ASP A 499 17.38 -29.35 -23.77
CA ASP A 499 18.35 -30.14 -24.53
C ASP A 499 17.69 -30.74 -25.78
N PRO A 500 17.71 -30.01 -26.91
CA PRO A 500 17.08 -30.45 -28.14
C PRO A 500 17.78 -31.65 -28.79
N VAL A 501 19.07 -31.89 -28.49
CA VAL A 501 19.85 -32.98 -29.10
C VAL A 501 19.38 -34.34 -28.55
N ASN A 502 19.11 -34.39 -27.25
CA ASN A 502 18.66 -35.62 -26.58
C ASN A 502 17.15 -35.67 -26.37
N CYS A 503 16.40 -34.68 -26.87
CA CYS A 503 14.97 -34.49 -26.59
C CYS A 503 14.67 -34.51 -25.08
N GLN A 504 15.47 -33.78 -24.31
CA GLN A 504 15.39 -33.74 -22.85
C GLN A 504 15.10 -32.34 -22.34
N VAL A 505 14.41 -32.29 -21.20
CA VAL A 505 14.29 -31.08 -20.38
C VAL A 505 14.71 -31.43 -18.96
N SER A 506 15.59 -30.62 -18.40
CA SER A 506 16.00 -30.70 -17.00
C SER A 506 15.28 -29.61 -16.20
N VAL A 507 14.59 -30.00 -15.14
CA VAL A 507 13.98 -29.09 -14.18
C VAL A 507 14.94 -28.92 -13.01
N ARG A 508 15.49 -27.72 -12.84
CA ARG A 508 16.40 -27.39 -11.74
C ARG A 508 15.74 -26.45 -10.76
N MET A 509 15.89 -26.74 -9.48
CA MET A 509 15.38 -25.89 -8.42
C MET A 509 16.37 -25.85 -7.26
N SER A 510 16.46 -24.69 -6.62
CA SER A 510 17.13 -24.51 -5.33
C SER A 510 16.27 -23.64 -4.44
N VAL A 511 16.08 -24.02 -3.17
CA VAL A 511 15.32 -23.23 -2.22
C VAL A 511 16.10 -23.13 -0.92
N ASP A 512 16.36 -21.90 -0.49
CA ASP A 512 16.88 -21.61 0.84
C ASP A 512 15.70 -21.20 1.73
N VAL A 513 15.53 -21.89 2.86
CA VAL A 513 14.41 -21.67 3.78
C VAL A 513 14.93 -21.14 5.09
N ASN A 514 14.43 -19.96 5.45
CA ASN A 514 14.75 -19.27 6.69
C ASN A 514 13.50 -19.18 7.58
N ASP A 515 13.70 -18.75 8.82
CA ASP A 515 12.61 -18.31 9.68
C ASP A 515 11.82 -17.13 9.06
N THR A 516 10.70 -16.79 9.67
CA THR A 516 9.84 -15.65 9.29
C THR A 516 10.60 -14.31 9.22
N THR A 517 11.67 -14.14 10.02
CA THR A 517 12.49 -12.91 10.00
C THR A 517 13.55 -12.88 8.92
N ASP A 518 13.72 -13.95 8.16
CA ASP A 518 14.74 -14.09 7.12
C ASP A 518 16.20 -13.98 7.65
N LYS A 519 16.42 -14.28 8.95
CA LYS A 519 17.72 -14.12 9.62
C LYS A 519 18.31 -15.45 10.08
N VAL A 520 17.47 -16.43 10.36
CA VAL A 520 17.88 -17.74 10.85
C VAL A 520 17.67 -18.78 9.75
N PRO A 521 18.75 -19.28 9.13
CA PRO A 521 18.63 -20.32 8.11
C PRO A 521 18.19 -21.64 8.74
N TYR A 522 17.07 -22.18 8.25
CA TYR A 522 16.48 -23.43 8.73
C TYR A 522 17.04 -24.62 7.94
N PHE A 523 16.76 -24.66 6.65
CA PHE A 523 17.26 -25.69 5.76
C PHE A 523 17.35 -25.17 4.34
N LYS A 524 18.05 -25.90 3.49
CA LYS A 524 18.02 -25.64 2.05
C LYS A 524 18.02 -26.92 1.27
N TYR A 525 17.48 -26.87 0.07
CA TYR A 525 17.48 -28.02 -0.82
C TYR A 525 17.67 -27.61 -2.28
N SER A 526 18.23 -28.52 -3.06
CA SER A 526 18.39 -28.33 -4.50
C SER A 526 18.34 -29.66 -5.25
N TYR A 527 17.86 -29.64 -6.48
CA TYR A 527 17.81 -30.80 -7.35
C TYR A 527 17.88 -30.43 -8.84
N ASP A 528 18.18 -31.43 -9.66
CA ASP A 528 18.10 -31.41 -11.13
C ASP A 528 17.40 -32.71 -11.56
N ALA A 529 16.16 -32.61 -12.05
CA ALA A 529 15.36 -33.73 -12.53
C ALA A 529 15.31 -33.70 -14.06
N VAL A 530 15.78 -34.77 -14.71
CA VAL A 530 15.87 -34.84 -16.18
C VAL A 530 14.76 -35.72 -16.73
N PHE A 531 14.00 -35.19 -17.69
CA PHE A 531 12.93 -35.89 -18.38
C PHE A 531 13.28 -36.08 -19.86
N TYR A 532 12.96 -37.26 -20.38
CA TYR A 532 12.96 -37.52 -21.83
C TYR A 532 11.56 -37.29 -22.38
N ILE A 533 11.47 -36.53 -23.49
CA ILE A 533 10.22 -36.10 -24.10
C ILE A 533 10.20 -36.61 -25.55
N PRO A 534 9.54 -37.75 -25.85
CA PRO A 534 9.48 -38.28 -27.21
C PRO A 534 8.84 -37.31 -28.22
N THR A 535 7.91 -36.48 -27.73
CA THR A 535 7.17 -35.46 -28.48
C THR A 535 7.77 -34.06 -28.33
N PHE A 536 9.08 -33.96 -28.05
CA PHE A 536 9.78 -32.70 -27.77
C PHE A 536 9.40 -31.55 -28.72
N TRP A 537 9.56 -31.78 -30.04
CA TRP A 537 9.32 -30.76 -31.07
C TRP A 537 7.85 -30.42 -31.29
N THR A 538 6.93 -31.14 -30.66
CA THR A 538 5.49 -30.84 -30.68
C THR A 538 5.14 -29.73 -29.68
N TYR A 539 5.84 -29.66 -28.55
CA TYR A 539 5.52 -28.78 -27.42
C TYR A 539 6.59 -27.71 -27.15
N ILE A 540 7.74 -27.82 -27.82
CA ILE A 540 8.85 -26.87 -27.69
C ILE A 540 9.24 -26.46 -29.11
N ASN A 541 9.11 -25.18 -29.41
CA ASN A 541 9.52 -24.60 -30.68
C ASN A 541 10.71 -23.66 -30.46
N MET A 542 11.70 -23.77 -31.35
CA MET A 542 12.93 -22.99 -31.33
C MET A 542 13.31 -22.63 -32.75
N GLU A 543 13.47 -21.35 -33.04
CA GLU A 543 14.01 -20.88 -34.31
C GLU A 543 15.36 -20.20 -34.07
N THR A 544 16.30 -20.42 -34.99
CA THR A 544 17.64 -19.87 -34.92
C THR A 544 18.04 -19.25 -36.25
N GLU A 545 18.86 -18.19 -36.19
CA GLU A 545 19.55 -17.61 -37.35
C GLU A 545 20.65 -18.55 -37.89
N GLU A 546 21.18 -18.27 -39.08
CA GLU A 546 22.31 -19.02 -39.67
C GLU A 546 23.57 -19.05 -38.78
N ASN A 547 23.74 -18.04 -37.92
CA ASN A 547 24.81 -17.96 -36.92
C ASN A 547 24.53 -18.79 -35.64
N GLY A 548 23.37 -19.45 -35.56
CA GLY A 548 22.89 -20.23 -34.43
C GLY A 548 22.21 -19.43 -33.31
N SER A 549 22.08 -18.11 -33.44
CA SER A 549 21.42 -17.27 -32.44
C SER A 549 19.92 -17.52 -32.39
N LEU A 550 19.37 -17.65 -31.17
CA LEU A 550 17.94 -17.86 -30.94
C LEU A 550 17.12 -16.63 -31.37
N THR A 551 16.15 -16.83 -32.26
CA THR A 551 15.25 -15.76 -32.75
C THR A 551 13.84 -15.89 -32.20
N SER A 552 13.36 -17.12 -31.99
CA SER A 552 12.04 -17.41 -31.47
C SER A 552 12.11 -18.61 -30.55
N PHE A 553 11.33 -18.55 -29.47
CA PHE A 553 11.19 -19.62 -28.51
C PHE A 553 9.76 -19.68 -28.01
N ALA A 554 9.20 -20.89 -28.02
CA ALA A 554 7.93 -21.18 -27.41
C ALA A 554 8.01 -22.50 -26.64
N PHE A 555 7.33 -22.54 -25.50
CA PHE A 555 7.23 -23.69 -24.64
C PHE A 555 5.75 -23.90 -24.32
N HIS A 556 5.28 -25.14 -24.15
CA HIS A 556 3.88 -25.39 -23.87
C HIS A 556 3.59 -25.25 -22.36
N ASN A 557 2.58 -24.45 -21.97
CA ASN A 557 2.16 -24.26 -20.57
C ASN A 557 1.90 -25.58 -19.83
N ASP A 558 1.04 -26.46 -20.38
CA ASP A 558 0.75 -27.74 -19.72
C ASP A 558 1.98 -28.67 -19.61
N LEU A 559 2.94 -28.60 -20.55
CA LEU A 559 4.20 -29.34 -20.43
C LEU A 559 5.04 -28.78 -19.29
N ARG A 560 5.11 -27.45 -19.14
CA ARG A 560 5.83 -26.78 -18.04
C ARG A 560 5.28 -27.24 -16.70
N ASP A 561 3.96 -27.19 -16.54
CA ASP A 561 3.28 -27.52 -15.29
C ASP A 561 3.48 -29.00 -14.95
N PHE A 562 3.30 -29.89 -15.93
CA PHE A 562 3.54 -31.32 -15.78
C PHE A 562 4.98 -31.64 -15.38
N LEU A 563 5.97 -31.07 -16.08
CA LEU A 563 7.39 -31.33 -15.78
C LEU A 563 7.78 -30.84 -14.39
N TYR A 564 7.25 -29.70 -13.96
CA TYR A 564 7.47 -29.18 -12.62
C TYR A 564 6.88 -30.10 -11.54
N GLU A 565 5.60 -30.46 -11.65
CA GLU A 565 4.92 -31.34 -10.69
C GLU A 565 5.62 -32.70 -10.59
N GLU A 566 5.86 -33.34 -11.74
CA GLU A 566 6.55 -34.63 -11.79
C GLU A 566 7.99 -34.56 -11.28
N SER A 567 8.66 -33.41 -11.40
CA SER A 567 10.00 -33.23 -10.84
C SER A 567 10.00 -33.29 -9.32
N LEU A 568 8.99 -32.71 -8.66
CA LEU A 568 8.85 -32.77 -7.21
C LEU A 568 8.56 -34.21 -6.77
N HIS A 569 7.57 -34.86 -7.39
CA HIS A 569 7.21 -36.25 -7.11
C HIS A 569 8.38 -37.22 -7.28
N ALA A 570 9.17 -37.07 -8.36
CA ALA A 570 10.31 -37.95 -8.62
C ALA A 570 11.46 -37.74 -7.63
N ILE A 571 11.63 -36.52 -7.12
CA ILE A 571 12.74 -36.14 -6.23
C ILE A 571 12.41 -36.38 -4.75
N GLU A 572 11.14 -36.28 -4.34
CA GLU A 572 10.72 -36.41 -2.94
C GLU A 572 11.24 -37.70 -2.26
N PRO A 573 11.17 -38.91 -2.87
CA PRO A 573 11.70 -40.12 -2.23
C PRO A 573 13.21 -40.09 -1.95
N LEU A 574 13.97 -39.32 -2.74
CA LEU A 574 15.41 -39.12 -2.53
C LEU A 574 15.67 -38.07 -1.45
N MET A 575 14.86 -37.01 -1.43
CA MET A 575 14.95 -35.92 -0.45
C MET A 575 14.48 -36.33 0.95
N ALA A 576 13.39 -37.09 1.06
CA ALA A 576 12.86 -37.61 2.31
C ALA A 576 13.92 -38.42 3.09
N LYS A 577 14.72 -39.23 2.37
CA LYS A 577 15.84 -39.98 2.97
C LYS A 577 16.92 -39.08 3.57
N GLN A 578 17.17 -37.91 2.97
CA GLN A 578 18.16 -36.94 3.46
C GLN A 578 17.62 -36.12 4.64
N ARG A 579 16.30 -35.92 4.71
CA ARG A 579 15.61 -35.21 5.80
C ARG A 579 15.36 -36.06 7.04
N LEU A 580 15.41 -37.38 6.94
CA LEU A 580 15.07 -38.31 8.01
C LEU A 580 15.87 -38.01 9.30
N GLY A 581 15.18 -37.86 10.43
CA GLY A 581 15.79 -37.56 11.72
C GLY A 581 16.19 -36.09 11.92
N SER A 582 15.95 -35.22 10.93
CA SER A 582 16.10 -33.76 11.09
C SER A 582 14.82 -33.14 11.68
N PRO A 583 14.88 -31.93 12.27
CA PRO A 583 13.68 -31.17 12.67
C PRO A 583 12.69 -30.90 11.52
N PHE A 584 13.15 -31.02 10.27
CA PHE A 584 12.40 -30.72 9.05
C PHE A 584 11.87 -31.96 8.34
N GLU A 585 11.83 -33.12 9.01
CA GLU A 585 11.38 -34.38 8.42
C GLU A 585 9.99 -34.29 7.76
N LYS A 586 9.10 -33.46 8.29
CA LYS A 586 7.74 -33.22 7.77
C LYS A 586 7.67 -32.24 6.57
N CYS A 587 8.78 -31.64 6.17
CA CYS A 587 8.84 -30.66 5.07
C CYS A 587 8.92 -31.37 3.70
N ASN A 588 7.78 -31.88 3.25
CA ASN A 588 7.62 -32.53 1.93
C ASN A 588 7.71 -31.49 0.79
N LEU A 589 8.44 -31.81 -0.30
CA LEU A 589 8.50 -31.00 -1.52
C LEU A 589 7.15 -30.89 -2.23
N ASP A 590 6.26 -31.88 -2.13
CA ASP A 590 4.96 -31.87 -2.81
C ASP A 590 4.10 -30.66 -2.43
N LYS A 591 4.33 -30.07 -1.24
CA LYS A 591 3.68 -28.82 -0.82
C LYS A 591 3.98 -27.63 -1.76
N MET A 592 5.07 -27.71 -2.54
CA MET A 592 5.42 -26.71 -3.53
C MET A 592 4.54 -26.78 -4.79
N ILE A 593 3.79 -27.87 -5.00
CA ILE A 593 2.81 -27.99 -6.09
C ILE A 593 1.68 -26.97 -5.88
N ASP A 594 1.25 -26.80 -4.63
CA ASP A 594 0.22 -25.82 -4.25
C ASP A 594 0.72 -24.37 -4.22
N CYS A 595 2.01 -24.13 -4.53
CA CYS A 595 2.56 -22.79 -4.59
C CYS A 595 2.16 -22.11 -5.92
N GLU A 596 1.01 -21.44 -5.92
CA GLU A 596 0.45 -20.76 -7.11
C GLU A 596 1.42 -19.80 -7.80
N ARG A 597 2.41 -19.29 -7.07
CA ARG A 597 3.37 -18.28 -7.54
C ARG A 597 4.67 -18.85 -8.05
N ILE A 598 4.85 -20.17 -8.02
CA ILE A 598 6.14 -20.76 -8.35
C ILE A 598 6.66 -20.35 -9.73
N PHE A 599 5.76 -20.23 -10.72
CA PHE A 599 6.15 -19.86 -12.08
C PHE A 599 6.51 -18.38 -12.24
N THR A 600 6.26 -17.52 -11.26
CA THR A 600 6.81 -16.15 -11.24
C THR A 600 8.34 -16.16 -11.12
N TYR A 601 8.92 -17.24 -10.60
CA TYR A 601 10.37 -17.47 -10.51
C TYR A 601 10.92 -18.30 -11.67
N ALA A 602 10.05 -18.79 -12.56
CA ALA A 602 10.43 -19.72 -13.61
C ALA A 602 11.15 -19.04 -14.76
N TYR A 603 12.10 -19.76 -15.33
CA TYR A 603 12.82 -19.33 -16.52
C TYR A 603 13.32 -20.53 -17.32
N TYR A 604 13.61 -20.29 -18.58
CA TYR A 604 14.11 -21.27 -19.51
C TYR A 604 15.58 -20.99 -19.79
N MET A 605 16.39 -22.03 -19.77
CA MET A 605 17.73 -21.99 -20.33
C MET A 605 17.67 -22.67 -21.69
N VAL A 606 17.69 -21.85 -22.74
CA VAL A 606 17.53 -22.28 -24.13
C VAL A 606 18.89 -22.21 -24.84
N PRO A 607 19.37 -23.29 -25.49
CA PRO A 607 20.66 -23.26 -26.17
C PRO A 607 20.62 -22.27 -27.35
N SER A 608 21.69 -21.50 -27.50
CA SER A 608 21.88 -20.51 -28.55
C SER A 608 23.33 -20.50 -29.02
N GLY A 609 23.56 -20.74 -30.31
CA GLY A 609 24.89 -20.89 -30.90
C GLY A 609 25.49 -22.29 -30.74
N ASN A 610 26.70 -22.50 -31.27
CA ASN A 610 27.34 -23.81 -31.34
C ASN A 610 28.23 -24.16 -30.13
N ASP A 611 28.49 -23.21 -29.22
CA ASP A 611 29.51 -23.33 -28.16
C ASP A 611 28.94 -23.58 -26.75
N GLY A 612 27.75 -24.17 -26.65
CA GLY A 612 27.13 -24.51 -25.36
C GLY A 612 26.63 -23.29 -24.55
N TYR A 613 26.41 -22.16 -25.22
CA TYR A 613 25.79 -20.97 -24.65
C TYR A 613 24.28 -21.17 -24.49
N TYR A 614 23.75 -20.65 -23.38
CA TYR A 614 22.31 -20.63 -23.09
C TYR A 614 21.84 -19.19 -22.96
N VAL A 615 20.68 -18.89 -23.56
CA VAL A 615 19.92 -17.67 -23.31
C VAL A 615 18.92 -17.96 -22.18
N LYS A 616 18.82 -17.02 -21.23
CA LYS A 616 17.81 -17.06 -20.18
C LYS A 616 16.57 -16.30 -20.68
N VAL A 617 15.43 -16.99 -20.71
CA VAL A 617 14.12 -16.41 -21.06
C VAL A 617 13.21 -16.53 -19.84
N ALA A 618 12.65 -15.44 -19.31
CA ALA A 618 11.72 -15.53 -18.19
C ALA A 618 10.39 -16.13 -18.63
N ASP A 619 9.70 -16.85 -17.74
CA ASP A 619 8.41 -17.46 -18.07
C ASP A 619 7.35 -16.42 -18.45
N SER A 620 7.36 -15.26 -17.78
CA SER A 620 6.48 -14.14 -18.07
C SER A 620 6.65 -13.53 -19.48
N GLU A 621 7.75 -13.81 -20.18
CA GLU A 621 7.99 -13.34 -21.55
C GLU A 621 7.26 -14.17 -22.60
N ILE A 622 7.00 -15.45 -22.32
CA ILE A 622 6.39 -16.40 -23.28
C ILE A 622 5.04 -16.96 -22.80
N HIS A 623 4.78 -16.88 -21.50
CA HIS A 623 3.53 -17.22 -20.84
C HIS A 623 3.03 -16.00 -20.08
N PRO A 624 2.44 -15.01 -20.77
CA PRO A 624 1.91 -13.83 -20.10
C PRO A 624 0.91 -14.26 -19.03
N ILE A 625 1.07 -13.74 -17.82
CA ILE A 625 0.18 -14.00 -16.69
C ILE A 625 -1.23 -13.63 -17.12
N GLY A 626 -2.14 -14.60 -17.03
CA GLY A 626 -3.53 -14.43 -17.45
C GLY A 626 -4.21 -13.25 -16.76
N TYR A 627 -5.06 -12.57 -17.50
CA TYR A 627 -5.98 -11.58 -16.97
C TYR A 627 -7.09 -12.30 -16.19
N GLU A 628 -7.36 -11.88 -14.96
CA GLU A 628 -8.59 -12.28 -14.26
C GLU A 628 -9.66 -11.24 -14.59
N GLU A 629 -10.75 -11.69 -15.24
CA GLU A 629 -11.85 -10.83 -15.68
C GLU A 629 -12.55 -10.11 -14.53
#